data_AF-A0A2H3FRZ8-F1
#
_entry.id   AF-A0A2H3FRZ8-F1
#
_cell.length_a   1.000
_cell.length_b   1.000
_cell.length_c   1.000
_cell.angle_alpha   90.00
_cell.angle_beta   90.00
_cell.angle_gamma   90.00
#
_symmetry.space_group_name_H-M   'P 1'
#
loop_
_entity.id
_entity.type
_entity.pdbx_description
1 polymer ?
#
loop_
_entity_poly.entity_id
_entity_poly.type
_entity_poly.pdbx_seq_one_letter_code
_entity_poly.pdbx_strand_id
1 'polypeptide(L)'
;MRSELSKVLEAESGAAYPHKRRRIRCIGHIINLALQAFLLARSKEALRAALEATADEPGSTMLEEFSQQLHELDPAEIAAHSDTTTHQEQRQEERQEQPTRKPAHARGKRATTTHQQASNVDERFAGWQGIPALAKLHALAVYIRSSALHNDQWYDAVGKQLGIDNITRWSSWHRVITIALKKKPQIIQFTAEHDNDLEGSTLSSRDWEMLERTLEFLQPFYEATLEAEGAMASISQSLELLDLLLGHCEKWKAHYSQPSNRDDRIIHSIDMCWFILDKYYTMTEDVPVYAAALLLDPSKRKSYIEECWPEEWHEGAFAAARSLWKEEYDYDVEIHLSEQSLAVPALLKRKKDTMLSKMRLEVRNKTMARARGKDDFDSFISEAPIALAEDTTPLQWWCSEDVRTAYPRLSRMAIDILSVPAESAEPERTFSGARRTARWDRLRLLIESIEKIECIGNWLREGHIRPSAEGGIGLPCDPEAIEGDI
;
A
#
# COMPACT_ATOMS: atom_id res chain seq x y z
N MET A 1 12.33 1.19 -18.59
CA MET A 1 10.98 0.77 -19.08
C MET A 1 10.05 1.93 -19.48
N ARG A 2 9.77 2.93 -18.62
CA ARG A 2 8.75 3.97 -18.90
C ARG A 2 9.18 5.05 -19.90
N SER A 3 10.47 5.39 -19.95
CA SER A 3 11.05 6.20 -21.03
C SER A 3 10.87 5.51 -22.39
N GLU A 4 10.99 4.18 -22.42
CA GLU A 4 10.75 3.40 -23.63
C GLU A 4 9.28 3.37 -24.03
N LEU A 5 8.36 3.22 -23.06
CA LEU A 5 6.92 3.36 -23.31
C LEU A 5 6.58 4.74 -23.90
N SER A 6 7.18 5.81 -23.37
CA SER A 6 7.01 7.16 -23.90
C SER A 6 7.44 7.25 -25.37
N LYS A 7 8.58 6.65 -25.74
CA LYS A 7 9.05 6.60 -27.12
C LYS A 7 8.13 5.78 -28.03
N VAL A 8 7.63 4.65 -27.53
CA VAL A 8 6.70 3.79 -28.28
C VAL A 8 5.37 4.51 -28.53
N LEU A 9 4.79 5.14 -27.51
CA LEU A 9 3.56 5.91 -27.65
C LEU A 9 3.73 7.08 -28.62
N GLU A 10 4.86 7.79 -28.54
CA GLU A 10 5.18 8.86 -29.48
C GLU A 10 5.34 8.33 -30.92
N ALA A 11 5.98 7.17 -31.10
CA ALA A 11 6.17 6.55 -32.42
C ALA A 11 4.87 6.00 -33.02
N GLU A 12 3.98 5.43 -32.21
CA GLU A 12 2.75 4.78 -32.68
C GLU A 12 1.57 5.74 -32.81
N SER A 13 1.43 6.69 -31.88
CA SER A 13 0.26 7.57 -31.79
C SER A 13 0.56 9.05 -32.04
N GLY A 14 1.84 9.43 -32.14
CA GLY A 14 2.26 10.84 -32.21
C GLY A 14 2.02 11.63 -30.92
N ALA A 15 1.54 10.97 -29.85
CA ALA A 15 1.25 11.61 -28.58
C ALA A 15 2.49 11.64 -27.69
N ALA A 16 2.90 12.85 -27.28
CA ALA A 16 3.93 13.03 -26.27
C ALA A 16 3.38 12.58 -24.90
N TYR A 17 3.98 11.55 -24.30
CA TYR A 17 3.60 11.06 -22.97
C TYR A 17 4.57 11.60 -21.90
N PRO A 18 4.20 12.61 -21.09
CA PRO A 18 5.09 13.17 -20.07
C PRO A 18 5.20 12.22 -18.87
N HIS A 19 5.98 11.16 -19.03
CA HIS A 19 6.08 10.05 -18.09
C HIS A 19 6.52 10.46 -16.68
N LYS A 20 7.26 11.57 -16.52
CA LYS A 20 7.63 12.10 -15.21
C LYS A 20 6.42 12.72 -14.48
N ARG A 21 5.67 13.62 -15.15
CA ARG A 21 4.47 14.28 -14.61
C ARG A 21 3.31 13.32 -14.34
N ARG A 22 3.34 12.11 -14.93
CA ARG A 22 2.32 11.07 -14.79
C ARG A 22 2.78 9.87 -13.93
N ARG A 23 3.96 9.93 -13.30
CA ARG A 23 4.48 8.82 -12.47
C ARG A 23 3.92 8.89 -11.06
N ILE A 24 2.81 8.20 -10.85
CA ILE A 24 2.27 7.94 -9.52
C ILE A 24 3.06 6.79 -8.88
N ARG A 25 3.35 6.95 -7.60
CA ARG A 25 4.11 5.99 -6.78
C ARG A 25 3.20 5.41 -5.71
N CYS A 26 3.31 4.09 -5.53
CA CYS A 26 2.57 3.33 -4.54
C CYS A 26 3.02 3.74 -3.12
N ILE A 27 2.08 4.18 -2.28
CA ILE A 27 2.39 4.60 -0.90
C ILE A 27 2.87 3.43 -0.04
N GLY A 28 2.27 2.24 -0.18
CA GLY A 28 2.69 1.03 0.54
C GLY A 28 4.15 0.66 0.23
N HIS A 29 4.59 0.85 -1.02
CA HIS A 29 5.98 0.67 -1.40
C HIS A 29 6.91 1.71 -0.75
N ILE A 30 6.50 2.98 -0.70
CA ILE A 30 7.27 4.04 -0.02
C ILE A 30 7.41 3.74 1.48
N ILE A 31 6.32 3.34 2.14
CA ILE A 31 6.32 2.93 3.55
C ILE A 31 7.26 1.74 3.77
N ASN A 32 7.22 0.73 2.90
CA ASN A 32 8.12 -0.42 3.00
C ASN A 32 9.60 -0.02 2.87
N LEU A 33 9.95 0.85 1.93
CA LEU A 33 11.31 1.36 1.80
C LEU A 33 11.74 2.18 3.03
N ALA A 34 10.85 3.03 3.54
CA ALA A 34 11.13 3.87 4.70
C ALA A 34 11.37 3.03 5.96
N LEU A 35 10.62 1.93 6.13
CA LEU A 35 10.76 1.04 7.28
C LEU A 35 11.88 0.02 7.13
N GLN A 36 12.22 -0.39 5.91
CA GLN A 36 13.50 -1.07 5.66
C GLN A 36 14.65 -0.16 6.05
N ALA A 37 14.62 1.12 5.67
CA ALA A 37 15.64 2.08 6.06
C ALA A 37 15.70 2.26 7.60
N PHE A 38 14.55 2.39 8.26
CA PHE A 38 14.46 2.47 9.73
C PHE A 38 15.09 1.26 10.44
N LEU A 39 14.69 0.05 10.02
CA LEU A 39 15.07 -1.19 10.69
C LEU A 39 16.50 -1.63 10.34
N LEU A 40 17.00 -1.28 9.14
CA LEU A 40 18.10 -2.01 8.50
C LEU A 40 19.22 -1.12 7.94
N ALA A 41 18.99 0.16 7.66
CA ALA A 41 20.01 1.01 7.04
C ALA A 41 21.21 1.23 7.98
N ARG A 42 22.42 1.10 7.42
CA ARG A 42 23.67 1.25 8.18
C ARG A 42 24.25 2.66 8.14
N SER A 43 23.95 3.40 7.08
CA SER A 43 24.44 4.76 6.88
C SER A 43 23.61 5.47 5.83
N LYS A 44 23.74 6.80 5.78
CA LYS A 44 23.11 7.61 4.74
C LYS A 44 23.72 7.33 3.37
N GLU A 45 25.00 6.96 3.32
CA GLU A 45 25.73 6.62 2.10
C GLU A 45 25.23 5.30 1.51
N ALA A 46 25.08 4.26 2.33
CA ALA A 46 24.51 2.98 1.91
C ALA A 46 23.06 3.16 1.42
N LEU A 47 22.28 3.98 2.13
CA LEU A 47 20.91 4.29 1.73
C LEU A 47 20.84 5.02 0.39
N ARG A 48 21.73 6.00 0.15
CA ARG A 48 21.81 6.71 -1.13
C ARG A 48 22.24 5.78 -2.26
N ALA A 49 23.25 4.96 -2.04
CA ALA A 49 23.71 3.98 -3.03
C ALA A 49 22.59 3.01 -3.42
N ALA A 50 21.84 2.51 -2.44
CA ALA A 50 20.67 1.65 -2.69
C ALA A 50 19.60 2.38 -3.53
N LEU A 51 19.29 3.62 -3.20
CA LEU A 51 18.32 4.42 -3.96
C LEU A 51 18.75 4.77 -5.39
N GLU A 52 20.04 4.97 -5.62
CA GLU A 52 20.59 5.23 -6.95
C GLU A 52 20.53 3.98 -7.82
N ALA A 53 20.86 2.82 -7.24
CA ALA A 53 20.80 1.53 -7.93
C ALA A 53 19.38 1.20 -8.43
N THR A 54 18.34 1.63 -7.70
CA THR A 54 16.96 1.26 -8.01
C THR A 54 16.14 2.31 -8.75
N ALA A 55 16.74 3.42 -9.19
CA ALA A 55 16.01 4.58 -9.72
C ALA A 55 15.10 4.25 -10.93
N ASP A 56 15.50 3.25 -11.73
CA ASP A 56 14.87 2.88 -13.01
C ASP A 56 14.20 1.50 -13.05
N GLU A 57 14.24 0.74 -11.95
CA GLU A 57 13.73 -0.64 -11.89
C GLU A 57 12.22 -0.75 -11.59
N PRO A 58 11.53 -1.81 -12.06
CA PRO A 58 10.14 -2.08 -11.73
C PRO A 58 9.98 -2.59 -10.28
N GLY A 59 8.79 -2.40 -9.70
CA GLY A 59 8.57 -2.37 -8.25
C GLY A 59 9.11 -3.55 -7.42
N SER A 60 8.93 -4.80 -7.86
CA SER A 60 9.40 -5.98 -7.11
C SER A 60 10.92 -6.12 -7.16
N THR A 61 11.53 -5.91 -8.33
CA THR A 61 12.98 -5.91 -8.53
C THR A 61 13.64 -4.79 -7.74
N MET A 62 12.99 -3.61 -7.70
CA MET A 62 13.42 -2.48 -6.89
C MET A 62 13.52 -2.83 -5.41
N LEU A 63 12.56 -3.55 -4.81
CA LEU A 63 12.64 -3.90 -3.39
C LEU A 63 13.80 -4.86 -3.09
N GLU A 64 14.02 -5.84 -3.96
CA GLU A 64 15.08 -6.83 -3.81
C GLU A 64 16.47 -6.19 -3.98
N GLU A 65 16.66 -5.39 -5.02
CA GLU A 65 17.91 -4.67 -5.26
C GLU A 65 18.19 -3.60 -4.20
N PHE A 66 17.15 -2.87 -3.77
CA PHE A 66 17.28 -1.89 -2.70
C PHE A 66 17.76 -2.57 -1.42
N SER A 67 17.11 -3.68 -1.03
CA SER A 67 17.55 -4.51 0.09
C SER A 67 18.99 -5.02 -0.14
N GLN A 68 19.32 -5.53 -1.32
CA GLN A 68 20.65 -6.03 -1.62
C GLN A 68 21.75 -4.98 -1.38
N GLN A 69 21.56 -3.77 -1.93
CA GLN A 69 22.50 -2.67 -1.78
C GLN A 69 22.54 -2.13 -0.35
N LEU A 70 21.39 -2.07 0.32
CA LEU A 70 21.32 -1.64 1.71
C LEU A 70 22.06 -2.58 2.67
N HIS A 71 22.08 -3.87 2.33
CA HIS A 71 22.60 -4.94 3.18
C HIS A 71 23.98 -5.47 2.79
N GLU A 72 24.48 -5.16 1.59
CA GLU A 72 25.69 -5.76 1.00
C GLU A 72 25.61 -7.31 0.92
N LEU A 73 24.40 -7.87 0.78
CA LEU A 73 24.17 -9.33 0.75
C LEU A 73 24.27 -9.91 -0.66
N ASP A 74 24.60 -11.21 -0.75
CA ASP A 74 24.54 -11.96 -2.01
C ASP A 74 23.06 -12.21 -2.39
N PRO A 75 22.65 -12.02 -3.67
CA PRO A 75 21.31 -12.36 -4.15
C PRO A 75 20.78 -13.74 -3.72
N ALA A 76 21.65 -14.75 -3.56
CA ALA A 76 21.25 -16.08 -3.11
C ALA A 76 20.76 -16.10 -1.65
N GLU A 77 21.30 -15.24 -0.78
CA GLU A 77 20.89 -15.12 0.62
C GLU A 77 19.54 -14.43 0.74
N ILE A 78 19.30 -13.42 -0.09
CA ILE A 78 18.03 -12.70 -0.19
C ILE A 78 16.92 -13.63 -0.69
N ALA A 79 17.17 -14.38 -1.77
CA ALA A 79 16.24 -15.36 -2.32
C ALA A 79 15.86 -16.44 -1.28
N ALA A 80 16.84 -16.94 -0.52
CA ALA A 80 16.57 -17.91 0.54
C ALA A 80 15.65 -17.35 1.64
N HIS A 81 15.77 -16.07 1.97
CA HIS A 81 14.94 -15.41 2.99
C HIS A 81 13.56 -14.99 2.44
N SER A 82 13.47 -14.57 1.17
CA SER A 82 12.22 -14.14 0.53
C SER A 82 11.31 -15.32 0.16
N ASP A 83 11.83 -16.39 -0.46
CA ASP A 83 11.04 -17.57 -0.88
C ASP A 83 10.44 -18.33 0.32
N THR A 84 11.11 -18.27 1.45
CA THR A 84 10.67 -18.88 2.72
C THR A 84 9.39 -18.23 3.26
N THR A 85 9.13 -16.96 2.90
CA THR A 85 7.93 -16.20 3.29
C THR A 85 6.77 -16.45 2.31
N THR A 86 7.03 -16.35 1.00
CA THR A 86 6.02 -16.47 -0.08
C THR A 86 5.39 -17.87 -0.16
N HIS A 87 6.18 -18.93 0.01
CA HIS A 87 5.67 -20.31 0.04
C HIS A 87 4.91 -20.67 1.33
N GLN A 88 4.82 -19.76 2.32
CA GLN A 88 4.20 -20.04 3.61
C GLN A 88 2.93 -19.24 3.88
N GLU A 89 2.79 -18.03 3.33
CA GLU A 89 1.49 -17.33 3.24
C GLU A 89 0.47 -18.21 2.48
N GLN A 90 0.90 -18.82 1.36
CA GLN A 90 0.08 -19.77 0.59
C GLN A 90 -0.28 -21.06 1.39
N ARG A 91 0.59 -21.50 2.31
CA ARG A 91 0.33 -22.67 3.18
C ARG A 91 -0.46 -22.34 4.45
N GLN A 92 -0.73 -21.07 4.74
CA GLN A 92 -1.62 -20.67 5.85
C GLN A 92 -3.09 -20.66 5.39
N GLU A 93 -3.39 -20.33 4.14
CA GLU A 93 -4.73 -20.48 3.56
C GLU A 93 -5.14 -21.96 3.41
N GLU A 94 -4.20 -22.84 3.05
CA GLU A 94 -4.48 -24.27 2.83
C GLU A 94 -4.54 -25.11 4.15
N ARG A 95 -4.32 -24.50 5.33
CA ARG A 95 -4.14 -25.22 6.61
C ARG A 95 -5.41 -25.44 7.43
N GLN A 96 -6.60 -25.22 6.86
CA GLN A 96 -7.87 -25.58 7.52
C GLN A 96 -8.32 -27.03 7.33
N GLU A 97 -7.62 -27.86 6.53
CA GLU A 97 -7.96 -29.28 6.42
C GLU A 97 -6.71 -30.17 6.47
N GLN A 98 -6.59 -30.93 7.56
CA GLN A 98 -5.65 -32.04 7.73
C GLN A 98 -6.31 -33.37 7.30
N PRO A 99 -5.58 -34.49 6.99
CA PRO A 99 -4.39 -34.93 7.72
C PRO A 99 -3.19 -35.54 6.94
N THR A 100 -2.02 -35.32 7.53
CA THR A 100 -0.77 -36.12 7.66
C THR A 100 -0.29 -37.08 6.56
N ARG A 101 1.01 -36.95 6.19
CA ARG A 101 1.92 -38.09 5.90
C ARG A 101 3.41 -37.76 6.14
N LYS A 102 4.18 -38.79 6.51
CA LYS A 102 5.56 -38.82 7.05
C LYS A 102 6.59 -39.34 5.99
N PRO A 103 7.93 -39.38 6.24
CA PRO A 103 8.93 -38.58 5.49
C PRO A 103 10.03 -39.40 4.75
N ALA A 104 11.02 -38.73 4.13
CA ALA A 104 12.30 -39.34 3.73
C ALA A 104 13.53 -38.38 3.69
N HIS A 105 14.55 -38.77 4.45
CA HIS A 105 16.03 -38.71 4.29
C HIS A 105 16.84 -37.46 3.82
N ALA A 106 17.51 -36.84 4.81
CA ALA A 106 18.97 -36.74 5.04
C ALA A 106 19.98 -36.20 3.99
N ARG A 107 20.75 -35.19 4.48
CA ARG A 107 22.24 -35.11 4.62
C ARG A 107 22.98 -34.10 3.74
N GLY A 108 23.75 -33.22 4.39
CA GLY A 108 24.86 -32.48 3.76
C GLY A 108 25.36 -31.27 4.57
N LYS A 109 26.28 -31.50 5.51
CA LYS A 109 27.09 -30.44 6.13
C LYS A 109 28.02 -29.82 5.09
N ARG A 110 28.13 -28.50 5.02
CA ARG A 110 29.28 -27.80 4.46
C ARG A 110 29.67 -26.63 5.36
N ALA A 111 30.91 -26.67 5.82
CA ALA A 111 31.65 -25.59 6.45
C ALA A 111 32.60 -25.00 5.40
N THR A 112 32.75 -23.67 5.36
CA THR A 112 33.92 -22.94 4.81
C THR A 112 33.69 -21.42 4.99
N THR A 113 34.42 -20.76 5.91
CA THR A 113 35.65 -19.94 5.73
C THR A 113 35.44 -18.47 5.32
N THR A 114 35.67 -17.61 6.31
CA THR A 114 36.46 -16.36 6.33
C THR A 114 36.57 -15.52 5.06
N HIS A 115 36.11 -14.26 5.15
CA HIS A 115 36.81 -13.12 4.54
C HIS A 115 36.67 -11.87 5.43
N GLN A 116 37.75 -11.53 6.13
CA GLN A 116 37.95 -10.21 6.72
C GLN A 116 38.37 -9.25 5.60
N GLN A 117 37.52 -8.27 5.29
CA GLN A 117 37.93 -7.01 4.71
C GLN A 117 37.39 -5.90 5.61
N ALA A 118 38.31 -5.16 6.21
CA ALA A 118 38.02 -4.00 7.03
C ALA A 118 37.47 -2.87 6.13
N SER A 119 36.15 -2.78 6.04
CA SER A 119 35.46 -1.59 5.56
C SER A 119 35.21 -0.66 6.75
N ASN A 120 35.29 0.63 6.51
CA ASN A 120 35.12 1.70 7.50
C ASN A 120 33.61 1.86 7.84
N VAL A 121 32.97 0.75 8.23
CA VAL A 121 31.58 0.66 8.63
C VAL A 121 31.50 1.13 10.07
N ASP A 122 30.67 2.11 10.35
CA ASP A 122 30.33 2.43 11.73
C ASP A 122 29.53 1.24 12.30
N GLU A 123 30.23 0.30 12.93
CA GLU A 123 29.68 -0.95 13.51
C GLU A 123 28.50 -0.68 14.47
N ARG A 124 28.31 0.57 14.91
CA ARG A 124 27.16 1.00 15.72
C ARG A 124 25.82 0.82 15.01
N PHE A 125 25.78 0.70 13.69
CA PHE A 125 24.54 0.67 12.90
C PHE A 125 24.47 -0.54 11.94
N ALA A 126 24.97 -1.71 12.32
CA ALA A 126 25.06 -2.91 11.44
C ALA A 126 23.70 -3.61 11.11
N GLY A 127 22.66 -2.86 10.74
CA GLY A 127 21.31 -3.38 10.48
C GLY A 127 20.71 -4.09 11.70
N TRP A 128 19.72 -4.97 11.49
CA TRP A 128 19.08 -5.68 12.61
C TRP A 128 20.05 -6.56 13.41
N GLN A 129 21.10 -7.11 12.78
CA GLN A 129 22.16 -7.86 13.49
C GLN A 129 22.94 -6.97 14.47
N GLY A 130 23.04 -5.67 14.16
CA GLY A 130 23.58 -4.65 15.05
C GLY A 130 22.63 -4.21 16.18
N ILE A 131 21.37 -4.64 16.15
CA ILE A 131 20.33 -4.38 17.17
C ILE A 131 20.10 -5.66 17.97
N PRO A 132 20.66 -5.79 19.19
CA PRO A 132 20.64 -7.05 19.95
C PRO A 132 19.24 -7.66 20.12
N ALA A 133 18.23 -6.83 20.38
CA ALA A 133 16.86 -7.28 20.58
C ALA A 133 16.25 -7.92 19.33
N LEU A 134 16.40 -7.28 18.17
CA LEU A 134 15.91 -7.82 16.89
C LEU A 134 16.72 -9.05 16.48
N ALA A 135 18.03 -9.04 16.75
CA ALA A 135 18.88 -10.18 16.42
C ALA A 135 18.54 -11.44 17.19
N LYS A 136 18.31 -11.31 18.49
CA LYS A 136 17.84 -12.40 19.34
C LYS A 136 16.45 -12.90 18.94
N LEU A 137 15.55 -11.98 18.60
CA LEU A 137 14.21 -12.35 18.16
C LEU A 137 14.22 -13.11 16.83
N HIS A 138 15.06 -12.71 15.87
CA HIS A 138 15.28 -13.45 14.63
C HIS A 138 15.89 -14.83 14.91
N ALA A 139 16.93 -14.91 15.75
CA ALA A 139 17.56 -16.18 16.12
C ALA A 139 16.55 -17.17 16.74
N LEU A 140 15.65 -16.68 17.59
CA LEU A 140 14.54 -17.46 18.12
C LEU A 140 13.60 -17.94 17.02
N ALA A 141 13.20 -17.07 16.09
CA ALA A 141 12.35 -17.44 14.96
C ALA A 141 13.01 -18.51 14.06
N VAL A 142 14.32 -18.40 13.81
CA VAL A 142 15.11 -19.39 13.06
C VAL A 142 15.15 -20.71 13.82
N TYR A 143 15.43 -20.70 15.13
CA TYR A 143 15.46 -21.90 15.97
C TYR A 143 14.13 -22.67 15.89
N ILE A 144 12.99 -21.98 16.08
CA ILE A 144 11.65 -22.56 16.01
C ILE A 144 11.38 -23.22 14.66
N ARG A 145 11.95 -22.67 13.58
CA ARG A 145 11.70 -23.13 12.21
C ARG A 145 12.71 -24.15 11.69
N SER A 146 13.85 -24.30 12.36
CA SER A 146 14.90 -25.24 11.98
C SER A 146 14.46 -26.71 12.07
N SER A 147 13.42 -27.02 12.84
CA SER A 147 12.89 -28.37 13.02
C SER A 147 11.38 -28.36 13.24
N ALA A 148 10.68 -29.36 12.69
CA ALA A 148 9.27 -29.59 12.98
C ALA A 148 9.03 -29.83 14.48
N LEU A 149 9.99 -30.48 15.16
CA LEU A 149 9.92 -30.71 16.60
C LEU A 149 9.93 -29.39 17.38
N HIS A 150 10.84 -28.48 17.05
CA HIS A 150 10.89 -27.16 17.71
C HIS A 150 9.61 -26.36 17.44
N ASN A 151 9.04 -26.48 16.23
CA ASN A 151 7.78 -25.83 15.89
C ASN A 151 6.60 -26.36 16.72
N ASP A 152 6.51 -27.68 16.89
CA ASP A 152 5.48 -28.34 17.69
C ASP A 152 5.63 -27.97 19.17
N GLN A 153 6.85 -28.07 19.73
CA GLN A 153 7.16 -27.67 21.11
C GLN A 153 6.82 -26.20 21.38
N TRP A 154 7.16 -25.31 20.44
CA TRP A 154 6.80 -23.90 20.52
C TRP A 154 5.28 -23.72 20.52
N TYR A 155 4.57 -24.41 19.61
CA TYR A 155 3.13 -24.28 19.51
C TYR A 155 2.42 -24.78 20.77
N ASP A 156 2.89 -25.88 21.35
CA ASP A 156 2.37 -26.41 22.61
C ASP A 156 2.60 -25.44 23.79
N ALA A 157 3.77 -24.78 23.84
CA ALA A 157 4.09 -23.84 24.91
C ALA A 157 3.42 -22.46 24.77
N VAL A 158 3.36 -21.92 23.54
CA VAL A 158 2.98 -20.52 23.27
C VAL A 158 1.55 -20.41 22.72
N GLY A 159 1.04 -21.46 22.08
CA GLY A 159 -0.30 -21.51 21.48
C GLY A 159 -0.47 -20.59 20.27
N LYS A 160 0.61 -20.10 19.66
CA LYS A 160 0.58 -19.23 18.48
C LYS A 160 1.89 -19.32 17.71
N GLN A 161 1.82 -19.40 16.39
CA GLN A 161 3.02 -19.32 15.54
C GLN A 161 3.67 -17.94 15.64
N LEU A 162 4.99 -17.88 15.85
CA LEU A 162 5.74 -16.62 15.87
C LEU A 162 5.81 -15.97 14.48
N GLY A 163 6.07 -16.79 13.45
CA GLY A 163 6.40 -16.32 12.11
C GLY A 163 7.91 -16.31 11.86
N ILE A 164 8.33 -15.75 10.73
CA ILE A 164 9.72 -15.34 10.48
C ILE A 164 9.68 -13.93 9.92
N ASP A 165 10.64 -13.11 10.32
CA ASP A 165 10.85 -11.80 9.73
C ASP A 165 11.36 -11.93 8.28
N ASN A 166 11.22 -10.85 7.52
CA ASN A 166 11.62 -10.78 6.13
C ASN A 166 12.35 -9.46 5.90
N ILE A 167 13.49 -9.53 5.22
CA ILE A 167 14.36 -8.38 4.96
C ILE A 167 13.75 -7.38 3.96
N THR A 168 12.96 -7.86 2.99
CA THR A 168 12.31 -7.01 1.98
C THR A 168 10.88 -6.61 2.35
N ARG A 169 10.32 -7.15 3.45
CA ARG A 169 8.95 -6.86 3.91
C ARG A 169 8.91 -6.52 5.40
N TRP A 170 8.80 -5.23 5.69
CA TRP A 170 8.73 -4.72 7.06
C TRP A 170 7.56 -5.28 7.88
N SER A 171 6.43 -5.60 7.23
CA SER A 171 5.22 -6.09 7.90
C SER A 171 5.43 -7.44 8.60
N SER A 172 6.37 -8.25 8.10
CA SER A 172 6.80 -9.49 8.77
C SER A 172 7.48 -9.19 10.10
N TRP A 173 8.36 -8.19 10.17
CA TRP A 173 8.96 -7.73 11.42
C TRP A 173 7.90 -7.23 12.41
N HIS A 174 6.99 -6.38 11.96
CA HIS A 174 5.88 -5.89 12.79
C HIS A 174 5.06 -7.05 13.40
N ARG A 175 4.71 -8.06 12.58
CA ARG A 175 3.97 -9.26 13.03
C ARG A 175 4.75 -10.05 14.08
N VAL A 176 6.03 -10.32 13.84
CA VAL A 176 6.89 -11.11 14.74
C VAL A 176 7.03 -10.39 16.10
N ILE A 177 7.31 -9.08 16.09
CA ILE A 177 7.41 -8.25 17.30
C ILE A 177 6.07 -8.22 18.05
N THR A 178 4.96 -8.01 17.34
CA THR A 178 3.61 -7.99 17.93
C THR A 178 3.30 -9.30 18.66
N ILE A 179 3.61 -10.44 18.05
CA ILE A 179 3.37 -11.75 18.65
C ILE A 179 4.31 -11.96 19.85
N ALA A 180 5.58 -11.56 19.71
CA ALA A 180 6.55 -11.65 20.78
C ALA A 180 6.08 -10.92 22.05
N LEU A 181 5.62 -9.67 21.90
CA LEU A 181 5.12 -8.87 23.02
C LEU A 181 3.82 -9.44 23.61
N LYS A 182 2.88 -9.88 22.77
CA LYS A 182 1.62 -10.51 23.24
C LYS A 182 1.83 -11.82 23.99
N LYS A 183 2.95 -12.52 23.73
CA LYS A 183 3.29 -13.81 24.31
C LYS A 183 4.53 -13.76 25.21
N LYS A 184 4.92 -12.56 25.66
CA LYS A 184 6.13 -12.32 26.46
C LYS A 184 6.30 -13.32 27.62
N PRO A 185 5.29 -13.63 28.47
CA PRO A 185 5.46 -14.60 29.54
C PRO A 185 5.78 -16.02 29.05
N GLN A 186 5.06 -16.49 28.01
CA GLN A 186 5.27 -17.81 27.44
C GLN A 186 6.62 -17.93 26.75
N ILE A 187 7.08 -16.86 26.08
CA ILE A 187 8.38 -16.83 25.42
C ILE A 187 9.50 -16.87 26.44
N ILE A 188 9.42 -16.08 27.52
CA ILE A 188 10.41 -16.10 28.59
C ILE A 188 10.55 -17.52 29.16
N GLN A 189 9.42 -18.18 29.46
CA GLN A 189 9.43 -19.56 29.93
C GLN A 189 10.05 -20.52 28.90
N PHE A 190 9.60 -20.47 27.65
CA PHE A 190 10.10 -21.33 26.58
C PHE A 190 11.61 -21.17 26.38
N THR A 191 12.11 -19.92 26.35
CA THR A 191 13.54 -19.65 26.20
C THR A 191 14.36 -20.12 27.39
N ALA A 192 13.81 -20.08 28.61
CA ALA A 192 14.49 -20.60 29.79
C ALA A 192 14.61 -22.14 29.77
N GLU A 193 13.61 -22.83 29.23
CA GLU A 193 13.61 -24.29 29.07
C GLU A 193 14.58 -24.77 27.96
N HIS A 194 14.93 -23.88 27.00
CA HIS A 194 15.77 -24.17 25.84
C HIS A 194 17.05 -23.32 25.78
N ASP A 195 17.51 -22.78 26.92
CA ASP A 195 18.62 -21.80 26.97
C ASP A 195 19.93 -22.37 26.39
N ASN A 196 20.21 -23.66 26.64
CA ASN A 196 21.37 -24.37 26.09
C ASN A 196 21.35 -24.45 24.55
N ASP A 197 20.17 -24.52 23.96
CA ASP A 197 20.00 -24.65 22.50
C ASP A 197 19.98 -23.29 21.79
N LEU A 198 19.65 -22.22 22.52
CA LEU A 198 19.52 -20.87 21.98
C LEU A 198 20.83 -20.06 22.02
N GLU A 199 21.92 -20.64 22.54
CA GLU A 199 23.28 -20.07 22.53
C GLU A 199 23.35 -18.59 23.00
N GLY A 200 22.56 -18.22 24.01
CA GLY A 200 22.51 -16.84 24.53
C GLY A 200 21.57 -15.89 23.78
N SER A 201 20.70 -16.41 22.91
CA SER A 201 19.65 -15.64 22.22
C SER A 201 18.44 -15.28 23.10
N THR A 202 18.54 -15.51 24.41
CA THR A 202 17.48 -15.17 25.38
C THR A 202 17.32 -13.65 25.50
N LEU A 203 16.07 -13.19 25.36
CA LEU A 203 15.70 -11.77 25.40
C LEU A 203 15.76 -11.23 26.84
N SER A 204 16.64 -10.25 27.08
CA SER A 204 16.74 -9.55 28.36
C SER A 204 15.64 -8.52 28.54
N SER A 205 15.46 -7.97 29.75
CA SER A 205 14.49 -6.89 30.00
C SER A 205 14.68 -5.69 29.07
N ARG A 206 15.95 -5.31 28.81
CA ARG A 206 16.29 -4.23 27.87
C ARG A 206 15.93 -4.57 26.43
N ASP A 207 16.05 -5.85 26.04
CA ASP A 207 15.65 -6.27 24.71
C ASP A 207 14.13 -6.15 24.54
N TRP A 208 13.35 -6.56 25.55
CA TRP A 208 11.90 -6.40 25.53
C TRP A 208 11.46 -4.94 25.47
N GLU A 209 12.09 -4.04 26.25
CA GLU A 209 11.83 -2.60 26.18
C GLU A 209 12.15 -2.02 24.79
N MET A 210 13.22 -2.50 24.15
CA MET A 210 13.56 -2.11 22.79
C MET A 210 12.50 -2.58 21.80
N LEU A 211 12.02 -3.83 21.90
CA LEU A 211 10.95 -4.35 21.05
C LEU A 211 9.63 -3.58 21.22
N GLU A 212 9.29 -3.19 22.45
CA GLU A 212 8.11 -2.36 22.76
C GLU A 212 8.22 -1.00 22.07
N ARG A 213 9.36 -0.30 22.23
CA ARG A 213 9.63 0.99 21.57
C ARG A 213 9.63 0.86 20.04
N THR A 214 10.21 -0.19 19.49
CA THR A 214 10.19 -0.44 18.05
C THR A 214 8.75 -0.62 17.56
N LEU A 215 7.94 -1.42 18.25
CA LEU A 215 6.55 -1.61 17.84
C LEU A 215 5.74 -0.31 17.90
N GLU A 216 5.93 0.48 18.95
CA GLU A 216 5.26 1.78 19.11
C GLU A 216 5.60 2.75 17.97
N PHE A 217 6.86 2.75 17.50
CA PHE A 217 7.24 3.53 16.32
C PHE A 217 6.60 3.02 15.04
N LEU A 218 6.54 1.69 14.84
CA LEU A 218 6.02 1.07 13.63
C LEU A 218 4.48 1.16 13.52
N GLN A 219 3.78 1.36 14.63
CA GLN A 219 2.32 1.27 14.69
C GLN A 219 1.60 2.25 13.74
N PRO A 220 1.94 3.56 13.66
CA PRO A 220 1.28 4.46 12.72
C PRO A 220 1.50 4.08 11.26
N PHE A 221 2.66 3.51 10.91
CA PHE A 221 2.92 3.01 9.56
C PHE A 221 2.07 1.78 9.22
N TYR A 222 1.78 0.94 10.22
CA TYR A 222 0.90 -0.22 10.06
C TYR A 222 -0.52 0.22 9.77
N GLU A 223 -1.01 1.19 10.53
CA GLU A 223 -2.33 1.79 10.34
C GLU A 223 -2.44 2.50 8.98
N ALA A 224 -1.44 3.29 8.60
CA ALA A 224 -1.35 3.94 7.29
C ALA A 224 -1.35 2.94 6.12
N THR A 225 -0.66 1.80 6.29
CA THR A 225 -0.66 0.73 5.27
C THR A 225 -2.05 0.11 5.13
N LEU A 226 -2.73 -0.21 6.25
CA LEU A 226 -4.09 -0.75 6.21
C LEU A 226 -5.10 0.23 5.58
N GLU A 227 -4.94 1.53 5.84
CA GLU A 227 -5.78 2.56 5.23
C GLU A 227 -5.57 2.63 3.71
N ALA A 228 -4.31 2.58 3.26
CA ALA A 228 -3.96 2.61 1.85
C ALA A 228 -4.35 1.33 1.08
N GLU A 229 -4.41 0.18 1.76
CA GLU A 229 -4.84 -1.11 1.20
C GLU A 229 -6.38 -1.24 1.07
N GLY A 230 -7.13 -0.27 1.62
CA GLY A 230 -8.58 -0.28 1.65
C GLY A 230 -9.21 -0.20 0.26
N ALA A 231 -10.36 -0.85 0.07
CA ALA A 231 -11.04 -0.90 -1.23
C ALA A 231 -11.44 0.49 -1.77
N MET A 232 -11.61 1.48 -0.89
CA MET A 232 -11.95 2.86 -1.26
C MET A 232 -10.74 3.82 -1.15
N ALA A 233 -9.53 3.28 -1.04
CA ALA A 233 -8.32 4.08 -0.91
C ALA A 233 -8.06 4.87 -2.20
N SER A 234 -7.70 6.13 -2.03
CA SER A 234 -7.50 7.07 -3.14
C SER A 234 -6.16 7.79 -2.99
N ILE A 235 -5.58 8.20 -4.10
CA ILE A 235 -4.36 9.02 -4.11
C ILE A 235 -4.49 10.31 -3.26
N SER A 236 -5.71 10.79 -2.99
CA SER A 236 -5.95 11.92 -2.07
C SER A 236 -5.47 11.69 -0.64
N GLN A 237 -5.33 10.43 -0.21
CA GLN A 237 -4.79 10.09 1.12
C GLN A 237 -3.26 10.05 1.13
N SER A 238 -2.60 9.92 -0.02
CA SER A 238 -1.15 9.64 -0.05
C SER A 238 -0.31 10.76 0.57
N LEU A 239 -0.62 12.02 0.27
CA LEU A 239 0.12 13.16 0.84
C LEU A 239 -0.19 13.35 2.34
N GLU A 240 -1.44 13.18 2.73
CA GLU A 240 -1.86 13.24 4.14
C GLU A 240 -1.16 12.17 4.98
N LEU A 241 -1.09 10.93 4.50
CA LEU A 241 -0.33 9.87 5.16
C LEU A 241 1.16 10.20 5.26
N LEU A 242 1.76 10.77 4.20
CA LEU A 242 3.17 11.18 4.27
C LEU A 242 3.39 12.31 5.29
N ASP A 243 2.52 13.32 5.34
CA ASP A 243 2.57 14.43 6.31
C ASP A 243 2.53 13.88 7.76
N LEU A 244 1.58 12.97 8.04
CA LEU A 244 1.42 12.35 9.35
C LEU A 244 2.64 11.50 9.74
N LEU A 245 3.18 10.72 8.81
CA LEU A 245 4.35 9.85 9.06
C LEU A 245 5.64 10.66 9.23
N LEU A 246 5.83 11.73 8.47
CA LEU A 246 6.95 12.68 8.65
C LEU A 246 6.88 13.36 10.01
N GLY A 247 5.69 13.87 10.39
CA GLY A 247 5.47 14.47 11.71
C GLY A 247 5.71 13.47 12.86
N HIS A 248 5.35 12.20 12.69
CA HIS A 248 5.64 11.13 13.65
C HIS A 248 7.16 10.91 13.79
N CYS A 249 7.90 10.83 12.69
CA CYS A 249 9.36 10.76 12.70
C CYS A 249 9.99 11.95 13.46
N GLU A 250 9.57 13.17 13.16
CA GLU A 250 10.09 14.38 13.79
C GLU A 250 9.81 14.43 15.30
N LYS A 251 8.58 14.07 15.70
CA LYS A 251 8.19 13.96 17.11
C LYS A 251 9.04 12.93 17.86
N TRP A 252 9.25 11.75 17.28
CA TRP A 252 10.10 10.71 17.86
C TRP A 252 11.55 11.15 17.96
N LYS A 253 12.09 11.77 16.90
CA LYS A 253 13.45 12.32 16.90
C LYS A 253 13.63 13.36 17.99
N ALA A 254 12.68 14.28 18.15
CA ALA A 254 12.71 15.31 19.18
C ALA A 254 12.70 14.70 20.60
N HIS A 255 11.93 13.63 20.82
CA HIS A 255 11.89 12.89 22.08
C HIS A 255 13.24 12.23 22.42
N TYR A 256 13.82 11.47 21.49
CA TYR A 256 15.09 10.78 21.70
C TYR A 256 16.33 11.69 21.59
N SER A 257 16.15 12.95 21.19
CA SER A 257 17.21 13.97 21.25
C SER A 257 17.33 14.62 22.63
N GLN A 258 16.32 14.46 23.52
CA GLN A 258 16.35 15.04 24.86
C GLN A 258 17.43 14.36 25.73
N PRO A 259 18.17 15.09 26.58
CA PRO A 259 19.23 14.51 27.41
C PRO A 259 18.79 13.35 28.30
N SER A 260 17.54 13.35 28.77
CA SER A 260 17.00 12.30 29.65
C SER A 260 16.72 10.98 28.92
N ASN A 261 16.38 11.05 27.63
CA ASN A 261 15.91 9.90 26.85
C ASN A 261 16.84 9.62 25.67
N ARG A 262 18.07 10.13 25.72
CA ARG A 262 18.94 10.17 24.55
C ARG A 262 19.28 8.77 24.04
N ASP A 263 18.93 8.53 22.78
CA ASP A 263 19.23 7.27 22.10
C ASP A 263 19.68 7.53 20.66
N ASP A 264 20.99 7.70 20.48
CA ASP A 264 21.60 8.01 19.18
C ASP A 264 21.31 6.94 18.12
N ARG A 265 21.06 5.68 18.54
CA ARG A 265 20.71 4.59 17.63
C ARG A 265 19.33 4.78 17.01
N ILE A 266 18.34 5.06 17.86
CA ILE A 266 16.99 5.31 17.40
C ILE A 266 16.91 6.61 16.60
N ILE A 267 17.62 7.67 17.01
CA ILE A 267 17.70 8.90 16.22
C ILE A 267 18.20 8.61 14.79
N HIS A 268 19.28 7.82 14.65
CA HIS A 268 19.80 7.45 13.34
C HIS A 268 18.79 6.67 12.50
N SER A 269 18.12 5.66 13.07
CA SER A 269 17.07 4.90 12.39
C SER A 269 15.92 5.79 11.93
N ILE A 270 15.49 6.73 12.76
CA ILE A 270 14.45 7.71 12.40
C ILE A 270 14.93 8.60 11.24
N ASP A 271 16.18 9.07 11.26
CA ASP A 271 16.74 9.88 10.18
C ASP A 271 16.78 9.13 8.83
N MET A 272 17.05 7.82 8.85
CA MET A 272 17.03 6.99 7.63
C MET A 272 15.60 6.80 7.11
N CYS A 273 14.63 6.60 8.00
CA CYS A 273 13.21 6.53 7.67
C CYS A 273 12.71 7.84 7.05
N TRP A 274 12.94 8.95 7.76
CA TRP A 274 12.54 10.29 7.36
C TRP A 274 13.13 10.66 6.01
N PHE A 275 14.42 10.33 5.75
CA PHE A 275 15.06 10.61 4.46
C PHE A 275 14.36 9.94 3.27
N ILE A 276 13.84 8.72 3.44
CA ILE A 276 13.06 8.06 2.39
C ILE A 276 11.72 8.79 2.19
N LEU A 277 10.99 9.06 3.26
CA LEU A 277 9.69 9.73 3.19
C LEU A 277 9.83 11.11 2.52
N ASP A 278 10.79 11.92 2.97
CA ASP A 278 11.09 13.26 2.44
C ASP A 278 11.44 13.20 0.94
N LYS A 279 12.34 12.29 0.54
CA LYS A 279 12.67 12.09 -0.89
C LYS A 279 11.41 11.86 -1.72
N TYR A 280 10.56 10.91 -1.32
CA TYR A 280 9.39 10.57 -2.11
C TYR A 280 8.30 11.64 -2.04
N TYR A 281 8.21 12.37 -0.93
CA TYR A 281 7.38 13.56 -0.78
C TYR A 281 7.80 14.64 -1.79
N THR A 282 9.08 15.02 -1.86
CA THR A 282 9.58 15.98 -2.85
C THR A 282 9.29 15.54 -4.30
N MET A 283 9.38 14.24 -4.59
CA MET A 283 9.07 13.72 -5.92
C MET A 283 7.58 13.84 -6.32
N THR A 284 6.69 14.18 -5.39
CA THR A 284 5.28 14.47 -5.69
C THR A 284 5.08 15.86 -6.29
N GLU A 285 6.01 16.80 -6.05
CA GLU A 285 5.95 18.16 -6.61
C GLU A 285 5.94 18.15 -8.15
N ASP A 286 6.65 17.19 -8.75
CA ASP A 286 6.71 17.00 -10.20
C ASP A 286 5.41 16.39 -10.78
N VAL A 287 4.47 15.93 -9.95
CA VAL A 287 3.30 15.13 -10.33
C VAL A 287 2.02 15.83 -9.86
N PRO A 288 1.41 16.69 -10.70
CA PRO A 288 0.29 17.57 -10.29
C PRO A 288 -0.94 16.86 -9.73
N VAL A 289 -1.12 15.57 -10.05
CA VAL A 289 -2.26 14.76 -9.62
C VAL A 289 -2.34 14.67 -8.09
N TYR A 290 -1.21 14.62 -7.37
CA TYR A 290 -1.23 14.56 -5.91
C TYR A 290 -1.85 15.81 -5.27
N ALA A 291 -1.37 17.00 -5.65
CA ALA A 291 -1.94 18.26 -5.20
C ALA A 291 -3.40 18.44 -5.66
N ALA A 292 -3.70 18.07 -6.91
CA ALA A 292 -5.06 18.12 -7.44
C ALA A 292 -6.02 17.23 -6.63
N ALA A 293 -5.60 16.05 -6.20
CA ALA A 293 -6.43 15.16 -5.39
C ALA A 293 -6.83 15.77 -4.04
N LEU A 294 -5.90 16.44 -3.35
CA LEU A 294 -6.21 17.17 -2.11
C LEU A 294 -7.17 18.35 -2.35
N LEU A 295 -6.96 19.09 -3.44
CA LEU A 295 -7.77 20.25 -3.79
C LEU A 295 -9.19 19.86 -4.23
N LEU A 296 -9.33 18.72 -4.90
CA LEU A 296 -10.62 18.18 -5.34
C LEU A 296 -11.35 17.43 -4.24
N ASP A 297 -10.69 17.08 -3.13
CA ASP A 297 -11.35 16.55 -1.94
C ASP A 297 -12.23 17.65 -1.31
N PRO A 298 -13.57 17.49 -1.31
CA PRO A 298 -14.49 18.50 -0.79
C PRO A 298 -14.26 18.82 0.69
N SER A 299 -13.72 17.88 1.46
CA SER A 299 -13.44 18.03 2.90
C SER A 299 -12.14 18.76 3.20
N LYS A 300 -11.29 18.97 2.19
CA LYS A 300 -9.96 19.58 2.33
C LYS A 300 -9.86 20.92 1.59
N ARG A 301 -10.05 20.89 0.27
CA ARG A 301 -9.93 22.06 -0.62
C ARG A 301 -8.57 22.79 -0.39
N LYS A 302 -8.49 24.10 -0.65
CA LYS A 302 -7.27 24.89 -0.36
C LYS A 302 -6.90 24.90 1.12
N SER A 303 -7.89 24.87 2.02
CA SER A 303 -7.68 25.02 3.45
C SER A 303 -6.71 24.01 4.03
N TYR A 304 -6.73 22.76 3.56
CA TYR A 304 -5.76 21.75 4.00
C TYR A 304 -4.31 22.15 3.68
N ILE A 305 -4.04 22.53 2.42
CA ILE A 305 -2.68 22.93 2.01
C ILE A 305 -2.24 24.18 2.76
N GLU A 306 -3.15 25.16 2.92
CA GLU A 306 -2.86 26.41 3.62
C GLU A 306 -2.52 26.21 5.10
N GLU A 307 -3.12 25.21 5.75
CA GLU A 307 -2.92 24.90 7.17
C GLU A 307 -1.74 23.95 7.41
N CYS A 308 -1.56 22.94 6.55
CA CYS A 308 -0.59 21.87 6.77
C CYS A 308 0.77 22.16 6.12
N TRP A 309 0.84 22.98 5.06
CA TRP A 309 2.07 23.18 4.29
C TRP A 309 2.67 24.58 4.48
N PRO A 310 3.98 24.75 4.27
CA PRO A 310 4.62 26.07 4.22
C PRO A 310 4.05 26.97 3.11
N GLU A 311 3.91 28.28 3.40
CA GLU A 311 3.31 29.27 2.49
C GLU A 311 3.99 29.32 1.11
N GLU A 312 5.31 29.12 1.09
CA GLU A 312 6.11 29.07 -0.13
C GLU A 312 5.73 27.94 -1.10
N TRP A 313 5.05 26.88 -0.62
CA TRP A 313 4.68 25.72 -1.43
C TRP A 313 3.28 25.85 -2.03
N HIS A 314 2.43 26.72 -1.47
CA HIS A 314 1.00 26.81 -1.80
C HIS A 314 0.78 27.11 -3.28
N GLU A 315 1.35 28.20 -3.79
CA GLU A 315 1.12 28.63 -5.17
C GLU A 315 1.67 27.64 -6.20
N GLY A 316 2.78 26.96 -5.92
CA GLY A 316 3.31 25.91 -6.79
C GLY A 316 2.30 24.78 -6.98
N ALA A 317 1.73 24.29 -5.87
CA ALA A 317 0.72 23.24 -5.87
C ALA A 317 -0.57 23.67 -6.57
N PHE A 318 -1.07 24.87 -6.26
CA PHE A 318 -2.29 25.42 -6.88
C PHE A 318 -2.12 25.64 -8.39
N ALA A 319 -0.99 26.21 -8.81
CA ALA A 319 -0.70 26.45 -10.22
C ALA A 319 -0.54 25.15 -11.03
N ALA A 320 0.07 24.12 -10.43
CA ALA A 320 0.22 22.81 -11.07
C ALA A 320 -1.14 22.14 -11.31
N ALA A 321 -2.02 22.10 -10.29
CA ALA A 321 -3.36 21.53 -10.41
C ALA A 321 -4.25 22.33 -11.37
N ARG A 322 -4.14 23.67 -11.35
CA ARG A 322 -4.84 24.56 -12.29
C ARG A 322 -4.40 24.34 -13.73
N SER A 323 -3.10 24.16 -13.97
CA SER A 323 -2.59 23.87 -15.30
C SER A 323 -3.14 22.54 -15.80
N LEU A 324 -3.17 21.50 -14.96
CA LEU A 324 -3.77 20.21 -15.30
C LEU A 324 -5.27 20.34 -15.67
N TRP A 325 -6.04 21.10 -14.89
CA TRP A 325 -7.44 21.39 -15.20
C TRP A 325 -7.61 22.05 -16.57
N LYS A 326 -6.85 23.11 -16.85
CA LYS A 326 -6.93 23.86 -18.10
C LYS A 326 -6.50 23.06 -19.32
N GLU A 327 -5.47 22.23 -19.17
CA GLU A 327 -4.91 21.40 -20.25
C GLU A 327 -5.83 20.22 -20.61
N GLU A 328 -6.43 19.54 -19.61
CA GLU A 328 -7.05 18.23 -19.82
C GLU A 328 -8.56 18.17 -19.53
N TYR A 329 -9.17 19.21 -18.94
CA TYR A 329 -10.55 19.13 -18.46
C TYR A 329 -11.41 20.37 -18.73
N ASP A 330 -10.82 21.54 -18.98
CA ASP A 330 -11.49 22.82 -19.28
C ASP A 330 -12.01 22.89 -20.72
N TYR A 331 -12.94 22.00 -21.07
CA TYR A 331 -13.65 22.05 -22.34
C TYR A 331 -15.11 21.64 -22.16
N ASP A 332 -15.98 22.20 -23.00
CA ASP A 332 -17.40 21.91 -22.96
C ASP A 332 -17.67 20.44 -23.24
N VAL A 333 -18.45 19.83 -22.36
CA VAL A 333 -18.89 18.44 -22.49
C VAL A 333 -20.35 18.46 -22.89
N GLU A 334 -20.68 17.79 -24.00
CA GLU A 334 -22.06 17.41 -24.27
C GLU A 334 -22.48 16.41 -23.19
N ILE A 335 -23.23 16.89 -22.19
CA ILE A 335 -23.79 16.03 -21.15
C ILE A 335 -24.86 15.15 -21.81
N HIS A 336 -24.45 14.03 -22.39
CA HIS A 336 -25.35 12.92 -22.67
C HIS A 336 -25.74 12.29 -21.33
N LEU A 337 -26.69 12.92 -20.63
CA LEU A 337 -27.49 12.21 -19.65
C LEU A 337 -28.16 11.06 -20.42
N SER A 338 -27.57 9.86 -20.36
CA SER A 338 -28.23 8.67 -20.89
C SER A 338 -29.58 8.57 -20.20
N GLU A 339 -30.66 8.37 -20.96
CA GLU A 339 -31.98 8.08 -20.40
C GLU A 339 -31.96 6.86 -19.47
N GLN A 340 -30.90 6.04 -19.49
CA GLN A 340 -30.67 4.93 -18.57
C GLN A 340 -30.22 5.38 -17.17
N SER A 341 -29.60 6.56 -16.98
CA SER A 341 -29.29 7.10 -15.63
C SER A 341 -30.54 7.62 -14.89
N LEU A 342 -31.67 7.76 -15.60
CA LEU A 342 -32.99 7.99 -15.00
C LEU A 342 -33.61 6.72 -14.39
N ALA A 343 -32.99 5.54 -14.57
CA ALA A 343 -33.40 4.33 -13.89
C ALA A 343 -32.90 4.34 -12.44
N VAL A 344 -33.72 4.89 -11.55
CA VAL A 344 -33.61 4.71 -10.10
C VAL A 344 -33.44 3.22 -9.79
N PRO A 345 -32.54 2.78 -8.89
CA PRO A 345 -32.51 1.41 -8.42
C PRO A 345 -33.91 1.01 -7.98
N ALA A 346 -34.46 -0.04 -8.61
CA ALA A 346 -35.86 -0.47 -8.49
C ALA A 346 -36.26 -1.02 -7.10
N LEU A 347 -35.57 -0.62 -6.02
CA LEU A 347 -35.77 -1.15 -4.67
C LEU A 347 -36.40 -0.18 -3.67
N LEU A 348 -36.87 0.99 -4.10
CA LEU A 348 -37.73 1.84 -3.29
C LEU A 348 -39.11 1.96 -3.94
N LYS A 349 -40.12 1.44 -3.24
CA LYS A 349 -41.56 1.53 -3.59
C LYS A 349 -41.88 2.88 -4.24
N ARG A 350 -42.19 2.83 -5.53
CA ARG A 350 -42.58 3.92 -6.43
C ARG A 350 -43.59 4.87 -5.74
N LYS A 351 -43.11 6.00 -5.20
CA LYS A 351 -44.00 7.13 -4.83
C LYS A 351 -44.43 7.77 -6.15
N LYS A 352 -45.75 7.79 -6.42
CA LYS A 352 -46.34 8.37 -7.64
C LYS A 352 -45.69 9.71 -7.99
N ASP A 353 -45.26 9.86 -9.24
CA ASP A 353 -44.80 11.13 -9.82
C ASP A 353 -45.92 12.16 -9.73
N THR A 354 -45.83 13.03 -8.73
CA THR A 354 -46.79 14.12 -8.52
C THR A 354 -46.37 15.34 -9.32
N MET A 355 -47.32 16.22 -9.65
CA MET A 355 -47.01 17.51 -10.28
C MET A 355 -46.00 18.31 -9.44
N LEU A 356 -46.06 18.18 -8.11
CA LEU A 356 -45.10 18.77 -7.17
C LEU A 356 -43.68 18.19 -7.26
N SER A 357 -43.50 16.89 -7.55
CA SER A 357 -42.15 16.34 -7.77
C SER A 357 -41.55 16.86 -9.09
N LYS A 358 -42.36 16.98 -10.15
CA LYS A 358 -41.93 17.57 -11.43
C LYS A 358 -41.57 19.06 -11.29
N MET A 359 -42.37 19.84 -10.58
CA MET A 359 -42.07 21.25 -10.30
C MET A 359 -40.80 21.41 -9.44
N ARG A 360 -40.60 20.54 -8.44
CA ARG A 360 -39.35 20.51 -7.65
C ARG A 360 -38.14 20.19 -8.52
N LEU A 361 -38.26 19.21 -9.42
CA LEU A 361 -37.21 18.88 -10.38
C LEU A 361 -36.92 20.03 -11.35
N GLU A 362 -37.94 20.74 -11.82
CA GLU A 362 -37.77 21.89 -12.71
C GLU A 362 -37.09 23.09 -12.00
N VAL A 363 -37.47 23.38 -10.76
CA VAL A 363 -36.82 24.40 -9.93
C VAL A 363 -35.38 24.00 -9.64
N ARG A 364 -35.13 22.72 -9.34
CA ARG A 364 -33.79 22.15 -9.17
C ARG A 364 -32.96 22.38 -10.43
N ASN A 365 -33.44 21.93 -11.59
CA ASN A 365 -32.73 22.07 -12.87
C ASN A 365 -32.46 23.54 -13.24
N LYS A 366 -33.38 24.46 -13.00
CA LYS A 366 -33.17 25.91 -13.22
C LYS A 366 -32.13 26.51 -12.27
N THR A 367 -32.11 26.07 -11.01
CA THR A 367 -31.11 26.50 -10.02
C THR A 367 -29.72 25.98 -10.39
N MET A 368 -29.65 24.72 -10.83
CA MET A 368 -28.42 24.06 -11.27
C MET A 368 -27.89 24.63 -12.58
N ALA A 369 -28.75 24.98 -13.54
CA ALA A 369 -28.35 25.66 -14.77
C ALA A 369 -27.71 27.04 -14.51
N ARG A 370 -28.13 27.75 -13.46
CA ARG A 370 -27.45 28.97 -12.98
C ARG A 370 -26.12 28.68 -12.29
N ALA A 371 -25.98 27.51 -11.67
CA ALA A 371 -24.74 27.06 -11.04
C ALA A 371 -23.69 26.59 -12.05
N ARG A 372 -24.04 26.29 -13.32
CA ARG A 372 -23.06 25.94 -14.37
C ARG A 372 -21.96 26.99 -14.58
N GLY A 373 -22.19 28.25 -14.22
CA GLY A 373 -21.15 29.28 -14.19
C GLY A 373 -20.15 29.17 -13.03
N LYS A 374 -20.30 28.17 -12.14
CA LYS A 374 -19.43 27.85 -11.01
C LYS A 374 -18.64 26.55 -11.20
N ASP A 375 -18.74 25.90 -12.36
CA ASP A 375 -17.95 24.71 -12.72
C ASP A 375 -16.51 25.10 -13.11
N ASP A 376 -15.92 25.93 -12.25
CA ASP A 376 -14.59 26.49 -12.36
C ASP A 376 -13.74 26.00 -11.20
N PHE A 377 -12.54 25.53 -11.52
CA PHE A 377 -11.62 24.93 -10.55
C PHE A 377 -11.26 25.93 -9.44
N ASP A 378 -10.96 27.19 -9.78
CA ASP A 378 -10.61 28.23 -8.81
C ASP A 378 -11.72 28.53 -7.80
N SER A 379 -12.94 28.67 -8.32
CA SER A 379 -14.12 28.89 -7.49
C SER A 379 -14.32 27.74 -6.52
N PHE A 380 -14.22 26.48 -6.98
CA PHE A 380 -14.48 25.32 -6.11
C PHE A 380 -13.46 25.21 -4.98
N ILE A 381 -12.16 25.31 -5.29
CA ILE A 381 -11.09 25.05 -4.30
C ILE A 381 -10.98 26.17 -3.26
N SER A 382 -11.48 27.38 -3.55
CA SER A 382 -11.42 28.54 -2.66
C SER A 382 -12.62 28.65 -1.72
N GLU A 383 -13.64 27.81 -1.91
CA GLU A 383 -14.77 27.72 -0.98
C GLU A 383 -14.38 26.95 0.29
N ALA A 384 -15.13 27.16 1.37
CA ALA A 384 -14.91 26.48 2.65
C ALA A 384 -15.06 24.95 2.52
N PRO A 385 -14.32 24.15 3.29
CA PRO A 385 -14.47 22.69 3.31
C PRO A 385 -15.89 22.21 3.60
N ILE A 386 -16.28 21.11 2.98
CA ILE A 386 -17.58 20.45 3.12
C ILE A 386 -17.43 19.25 4.04
N ALA A 387 -18.19 19.21 5.13
CA ALA A 387 -18.33 18.01 5.94
C ALA A 387 -19.05 16.92 5.14
N LEU A 388 -18.34 15.85 4.79
CA LEU A 388 -18.91 14.68 4.15
C LEU A 388 -19.74 13.88 5.15
N ALA A 389 -20.75 13.16 4.66
CA ALA A 389 -21.50 12.23 5.50
C ALA A 389 -20.58 11.07 5.94
N GLU A 390 -20.92 10.46 7.07
CA GLU A 390 -20.23 9.28 7.58
C GLU A 390 -20.16 8.19 6.48
N ASP A 391 -18.99 7.55 6.35
CA ASP A 391 -18.66 6.55 5.32
C ASP A 391 -18.70 7.01 3.84
N THR A 392 -18.86 8.32 3.57
CA THR A 392 -18.85 8.84 2.20
C THR A 392 -17.47 9.32 1.79
N THR A 393 -16.88 8.69 0.78
CA THR A 393 -15.58 9.12 0.26
C THR A 393 -15.69 10.31 -0.69
N PRO A 394 -14.60 11.08 -0.89
CA PRO A 394 -14.57 12.16 -1.88
C PRO A 394 -14.99 11.70 -3.28
N LEU A 395 -14.54 10.52 -3.71
CA LEU A 395 -14.93 9.93 -4.99
C LEU A 395 -16.43 9.67 -5.08
N GLN A 396 -17.04 9.07 -4.04
CA GLN A 396 -18.48 8.83 -4.00
C GLN A 396 -19.28 10.13 -4.04
N TRP A 397 -18.80 11.18 -3.38
CA TRP A 397 -19.41 12.51 -3.43
C TRP A 397 -19.43 13.06 -4.86
N TRP A 398 -18.30 12.98 -5.57
CA TRP A 398 -18.19 13.40 -6.98
C TRP A 398 -19.00 12.56 -7.95
N CYS A 399 -19.20 11.27 -7.63
CA CYS A 399 -20.05 10.37 -8.41
C CYS A 399 -21.56 10.64 -8.24
N SER A 400 -21.97 11.43 -7.25
CA SER A 400 -23.39 11.71 -7.02
C SER A 400 -24.00 12.53 -8.17
N GLU A 401 -25.21 12.13 -8.61
CA GLU A 401 -25.90 12.75 -9.76
C GLU A 401 -26.06 14.27 -9.61
N ASP A 402 -26.33 14.70 -8.38
CA ASP A 402 -26.51 16.10 -8.03
C ASP A 402 -25.21 16.89 -8.24
N VAL A 403 -24.06 16.36 -7.79
CA VAL A 403 -22.76 16.99 -7.94
C VAL A 403 -22.33 16.98 -9.41
N ARG A 404 -22.47 15.86 -10.11
CA ARG A 404 -22.14 15.76 -11.55
C ARG A 404 -22.94 16.73 -12.39
N THR A 405 -24.20 16.96 -12.03
CA THR A 405 -25.06 17.94 -12.72
C THR A 405 -24.63 19.39 -12.43
N ALA A 406 -24.16 19.68 -11.20
CA ALA A 406 -23.66 21.02 -10.84
C ALA A 406 -22.29 21.33 -11.46
N TYR A 407 -21.43 20.31 -11.52
CA TYR A 407 -20.01 20.41 -11.86
C TYR A 407 -19.65 19.42 -12.98
N PRO A 408 -20.20 19.54 -14.19
CA PRO A 408 -20.05 18.53 -15.24
C PRO A 408 -18.60 18.32 -15.70
N ARG A 409 -17.78 19.37 -15.76
CA ARG A 409 -16.36 19.27 -16.12
C ARG A 409 -15.51 18.89 -14.92
N LEU A 410 -15.74 19.52 -13.76
CA LEU A 410 -14.91 19.30 -12.57
C LEU A 410 -15.11 17.91 -11.98
N SER A 411 -16.33 17.37 -12.03
CA SER A 411 -16.60 15.98 -11.63
C SER A 411 -15.83 14.96 -12.47
N ARG A 412 -15.60 15.21 -13.76
CA ARG A 412 -14.75 14.34 -14.59
C ARG A 412 -13.30 14.33 -14.09
N MET A 413 -12.73 15.52 -13.87
CA MET A 413 -11.38 15.65 -13.32
C MET A 413 -11.26 14.95 -11.96
N ALA A 414 -12.24 15.18 -11.08
CA ALA A 414 -12.25 14.60 -9.76
C ALA A 414 -12.41 13.08 -9.78
N ILE A 415 -13.30 12.53 -10.60
CA ILE A 415 -13.47 11.08 -10.73
C ILE A 415 -12.20 10.44 -11.31
N ASP A 416 -11.62 11.01 -12.36
CA ASP A 416 -10.41 10.46 -12.99
C ASP A 416 -9.21 10.47 -12.03
N ILE A 417 -9.08 11.50 -11.19
CA ILE A 417 -7.97 11.63 -10.23
C ILE A 417 -8.22 10.80 -8.96
N LEU A 418 -9.40 10.93 -8.35
CA LEU A 418 -9.72 10.28 -7.07
C LEU A 418 -9.99 8.78 -7.21
N SER A 419 -10.24 8.28 -8.43
CA SER A 419 -10.30 6.83 -8.70
C SER A 419 -8.92 6.18 -8.80
N VAL A 420 -7.83 6.97 -8.82
CA VAL A 420 -6.49 6.40 -8.79
C VAL A 420 -6.22 5.83 -7.39
N PRO A 421 -5.93 4.51 -7.28
CA PRO A 421 -5.62 3.92 -5.99
C PRO A 421 -4.29 4.45 -5.46
N ALA A 422 -4.20 4.62 -4.13
CA ALA A 422 -2.97 4.99 -3.46
C ALA A 422 -1.90 3.87 -3.51
N GLU A 423 -2.34 2.62 -3.64
CA GLU A 423 -1.51 1.43 -3.54
C GLU A 423 -1.69 0.45 -4.72
N SER A 424 -0.66 -0.36 -5.00
CA SER A 424 -0.69 -1.45 -5.98
C SER A 424 -1.22 -2.78 -5.43
N ALA A 425 -1.77 -2.80 -4.21
CA ALA A 425 -2.21 -4.03 -3.55
C ALA A 425 -3.27 -4.81 -4.36
N GLU A 426 -4.24 -4.14 -4.99
CA GLU A 426 -5.26 -4.82 -5.81
C GLU A 426 -4.69 -5.49 -7.07
N PRO A 427 -3.88 -4.80 -7.91
CA PRO A 427 -3.12 -5.46 -8.97
C PRO A 427 -2.26 -6.61 -8.46
N GLU A 428 -1.55 -6.45 -7.34
CA GLU A 428 -0.68 -7.48 -6.77
C GLU A 428 -1.45 -8.71 -6.26
N ARG A 429 -2.62 -8.51 -5.62
CA ARG A 429 -3.54 -9.59 -5.25
C ARG A 429 -4.02 -10.33 -6.50
N THR A 430 -4.35 -9.62 -7.56
CA THR A 430 -4.77 -10.20 -8.85
C THR A 430 -3.64 -11.01 -9.48
N PHE A 431 -2.41 -10.48 -9.53
CA PHE A 431 -1.24 -11.21 -10.04
C PHE A 431 -0.88 -12.43 -9.19
N SER A 432 -1.08 -12.34 -7.87
CA SER A 432 -0.91 -13.49 -6.95
C SER A 432 -1.96 -14.56 -7.20
N GLY A 433 -3.21 -14.17 -7.51
CA GLY A 433 -4.27 -15.04 -8.02
C GLY A 433 -3.86 -15.71 -9.33
N ALA A 434 -3.41 -14.93 -10.31
CA ALA A 434 -2.96 -15.41 -11.61
C ALA A 434 -1.82 -16.43 -11.49
N ARG A 435 -0.88 -16.25 -10.54
CA ARG A 435 0.17 -17.25 -10.26
C ARG A 435 -0.40 -18.60 -9.78
N ARG A 436 -1.52 -18.59 -9.03
CA ARG A 436 -2.22 -19.83 -8.64
C ARG A 436 -3.01 -20.45 -9.80
N THR A 437 -3.48 -19.64 -10.73
CA THR A 437 -4.12 -20.09 -11.99
C THR A 437 -3.07 -20.75 -12.90
N ALA A 438 -1.93 -20.09 -13.08
CA ALA A 438 -0.77 -20.55 -13.84
C ALA A 438 0.24 -21.33 -12.97
N ARG A 439 -0.21 -22.37 -12.27
CA ARG A 439 0.72 -23.27 -11.53
C ARG A 439 1.73 -23.90 -12.50
N TRP A 440 2.92 -24.21 -11.99
CA TRP A 440 4.06 -24.79 -12.73
C TRP A 440 3.74 -26.12 -13.45
N ASP A 441 2.66 -26.80 -13.05
CA ASP A 441 2.13 -28.04 -13.65
C ASP A 441 1.03 -27.80 -14.71
N ARG A 442 0.51 -26.57 -14.83
CA ARG A 442 -0.54 -26.14 -15.78
C ARG A 442 0.00 -25.24 -16.90
N LEU A 443 1.12 -25.62 -17.53
CA LEU A 443 1.84 -24.86 -18.56
C LEU A 443 1.15 -24.75 -19.94
N ARG A 444 -0.17 -25.00 -20.06
CA ARG A 444 -0.89 -24.99 -21.36
C ARG A 444 -1.93 -23.87 -21.48
N LEU A 445 -2.10 -23.02 -20.48
CA LEU A 445 -2.97 -21.85 -20.60
C LEU A 445 -2.24 -20.75 -21.36
N LEU A 446 -2.89 -20.22 -22.40
CA LEU A 446 -2.42 -19.05 -23.12
C LEU A 446 -2.62 -17.79 -22.25
N ILE A 447 -1.83 -16.74 -22.49
CA ILE A 447 -1.90 -15.47 -21.74
C ILE A 447 -3.31 -14.89 -21.81
N GLU A 448 -3.94 -14.95 -22.98
CA GLU A 448 -5.31 -14.48 -23.22
C GLU A 448 -6.35 -15.28 -22.43
N SER A 449 -6.05 -16.55 -22.12
CA SER A 449 -6.93 -17.38 -21.28
C SER A 449 -6.79 -17.02 -19.81
N ILE A 450 -5.56 -16.73 -19.35
CA ILE A 450 -5.30 -16.29 -17.98
C ILE A 450 -6.00 -14.95 -17.74
N GLU A 451 -5.83 -13.99 -18.66
CA GLU A 451 -6.50 -12.69 -18.61
C GLU A 451 -8.02 -12.84 -18.48
N LYS A 452 -8.65 -13.64 -19.37
CA LYS A 452 -10.10 -13.90 -19.30
C LYS A 452 -10.53 -14.50 -17.97
N ILE A 453 -9.79 -15.46 -17.43
CA ILE A 453 -10.11 -16.10 -16.13
C ILE A 453 -10.06 -15.07 -15.00
N GLU A 454 -9.02 -14.26 -14.94
CA GLU A 454 -8.87 -13.25 -13.89
C GLU A 454 -9.94 -12.15 -14.02
N CYS A 455 -10.24 -11.67 -15.23
CA CYS A 455 -11.31 -10.69 -15.48
C CYS A 455 -12.69 -11.23 -15.10
N ILE A 456 -13.07 -12.43 -15.57
CA ILE A 456 -14.36 -13.06 -15.23
C ILE A 456 -14.45 -13.31 -13.72
N GLY A 457 -13.38 -13.81 -13.11
CA GLY A 457 -13.32 -14.01 -11.67
C GLY A 457 -13.52 -12.71 -10.90
N ASN A 458 -12.93 -11.61 -11.38
CA ASN A 458 -13.12 -10.28 -10.79
C ASN A 458 -14.57 -9.79 -10.93
N TRP A 459 -15.11 -9.83 -12.15
CA TRP A 459 -16.48 -9.38 -12.42
C TRP A 459 -17.53 -10.20 -11.65
N LEU A 460 -17.29 -11.50 -11.40
CA LEU A 460 -18.14 -12.32 -10.54
C LEU A 460 -18.08 -11.88 -9.07
N ARG A 461 -16.88 -11.59 -8.54
CA ARG A 461 -16.69 -11.14 -7.14
C ARG A 461 -17.33 -9.78 -6.89
N GLU A 462 -17.15 -8.86 -7.83
CA GLU A 462 -17.73 -7.50 -7.79
C GLU A 462 -19.22 -7.49 -8.18
N GLY A 463 -19.77 -8.63 -8.60
CA GLY A 463 -21.18 -8.78 -8.95
C GLY A 463 -21.60 -8.10 -10.26
N HIS A 464 -20.64 -7.71 -11.11
CA HIS A 464 -20.87 -7.21 -12.46
C HIS A 464 -21.48 -8.28 -13.38
N ILE A 465 -21.19 -9.56 -13.13
CA ILE A 465 -21.81 -10.71 -13.80
C ILE A 465 -22.29 -11.70 -12.75
N ARG A 466 -23.36 -12.44 -13.06
CA ARG A 466 -23.89 -13.49 -12.18
C ARG A 466 -23.97 -14.83 -12.93
N PRO A 467 -23.71 -15.96 -12.27
CA PRO A 467 -23.91 -17.27 -12.87
C PRO A 467 -25.41 -17.48 -13.16
N SER A 468 -25.76 -17.78 -14.41
CA SER A 468 -27.13 -18.18 -14.74
C SER A 468 -27.42 -19.60 -14.25
N ALA A 469 -28.66 -19.82 -13.76
CA ALA A 469 -29.18 -21.14 -13.46
C ALA A 469 -29.78 -21.83 -14.70
N GLU A 470 -30.02 -21.09 -15.78
CA GLU A 470 -30.59 -21.62 -17.02
C GLU A 470 -29.50 -22.25 -17.90
N GLY A 471 -29.71 -23.51 -18.31
CA GLY A 471 -28.87 -24.20 -19.31
C GLY A 471 -27.72 -25.06 -18.77
N GLY A 472 -27.57 -25.17 -17.44
CA GLY A 472 -26.49 -25.95 -16.82
C GLY A 472 -25.29 -25.08 -16.40
N ILE A 473 -24.58 -25.57 -15.39
CA ILE A 473 -23.58 -24.89 -14.55
C ILE A 473 -22.85 -23.69 -15.23
N GLY A 474 -23.29 -22.47 -14.90
CA GLY A 474 -22.41 -21.32 -14.77
C GLY A 474 -22.06 -20.50 -16.02
N LEU A 475 -22.98 -20.36 -16.99
CA LEU A 475 -22.79 -19.36 -18.05
C LEU A 475 -22.96 -17.93 -17.46
N PRO A 476 -21.99 -17.01 -17.65
CA PRO A 476 -22.13 -15.62 -17.24
C PRO A 476 -23.19 -14.90 -18.06
N CYS A 477 -24.14 -14.24 -17.40
CA CYS A 477 -25.13 -13.39 -18.05
C CYS A 477 -25.12 -11.96 -17.47
N ASP A 478 -25.55 -11.01 -18.29
CA ASP A 478 -25.73 -9.60 -17.94
C ASP A 478 -26.83 -9.47 -16.86
N PRO A 479 -26.63 -8.74 -15.75
CA PRO A 479 -27.59 -8.69 -14.64
C PRO A 479 -28.94 -8.08 -15.01
N GLU A 480 -29.05 -7.34 -16.11
CA GLU A 480 -30.28 -6.66 -16.54
C GLU A 480 -31.24 -7.56 -17.36
N ALA A 481 -30.83 -8.77 -17.74
CA ALA A 481 -31.61 -9.59 -18.68
C ALA A 481 -32.78 -10.38 -18.05
N ILE A 482 -33.00 -10.32 -16.73
CA ILE A 482 -34.06 -11.10 -16.06
C ILE A 482 -35.22 -10.19 -15.64
N GLU A 483 -35.97 -9.70 -16.62
CA GLU A 483 -37.38 -9.37 -16.44
C GLU A 483 -38.22 -10.42 -17.20
N GLY A 484 -38.58 -11.48 -16.50
CA GLY A 484 -39.52 -12.49 -16.98
C GLY A 484 -39.78 -13.53 -15.89
N ASP A 485 -41.05 -13.67 -15.48
CA ASP A 485 -41.48 -14.76 -14.59
C ASP A 485 -41.15 -16.12 -15.24
N ILE A 486 -40.32 -16.92 -14.57
CA ILE A 486 -40.57 -18.31 -14.11
C ILE A 486 -39.37 -18.80 -13.28
#